data_AF-A0A1C5MB90-F1
#
_entry.id   AF-A0A1C5MB90-F1
#
_cell.length_a   1.000
_cell.length_b   1.000
_cell.length_c   1.000
_cell.angle_alpha   90.00
_cell.angle_beta   90.00
_cell.angle_gamma   90.00
#
_symmetry.space_group_name_H-M   'P 1'
#
loop_
_entity.id
_entity.type
_entity.pdbx_description
1 polymer ?
#
loop_
_entity_poly.entity_id
_entity_poly.type
_entity_poly.pdbx_seq_one_letter_code
_entity_poly.pdbx_strand_id
1 'polypeptide(L)'
;MEDDTIKLLRECNAGIKMGVTSLNDVLDHVNDTHMRDILQESKNVHEKLGDETHKFLNEYHDQGKEPAVTARMMSWMKTNVKLGGEESDRTVADLITDGCNMGVKSLYRYLHQYPAASASVQKLTEKVIAEEEHMIKEMREYL
;
A
#
# COMPACT_ATOMS: atom_id res chain seq x y z
N MET A 1 12.85 -10.66 -23.72
CA MET A 1 13.00 -9.59 -22.71
C MET A 1 11.62 -9.12 -22.39
N GLU A 2 11.21 -9.21 -21.14
CA GLU A 2 9.89 -8.75 -20.70
C GLU A 2 9.94 -7.22 -20.51
N ASP A 3 8.89 -6.53 -20.96
CA ASP A 3 8.77 -5.07 -20.99
C ASP A 3 8.87 -4.49 -19.57
N ASP A 4 9.79 -3.56 -19.37
CA ASP A 4 9.99 -2.84 -18.09
C ASP A 4 8.69 -2.20 -17.60
N THR A 5 7.84 -1.75 -18.53
CA THR A 5 6.50 -1.23 -18.24
C THR A 5 5.64 -2.25 -17.53
N ILE A 6 5.57 -3.48 -18.05
CA ILE A 6 4.75 -4.56 -17.47
C ILE A 6 5.31 -4.97 -16.12
N LYS A 7 6.64 -5.07 -15.98
CA LYS A 7 7.28 -5.43 -14.71
C LYS A 7 7.00 -4.41 -13.62
N LEU A 8 7.20 -3.12 -13.91
CA LEU A 8 6.92 -2.04 -12.96
C LEU A 8 5.44 -2.04 -12.56
N LEU A 9 4.55 -2.18 -13.55
CA LEU A 9 3.12 -2.19 -13.34
C LEU A 9 2.65 -3.36 -12.46
N ARG A 10 3.19 -4.57 -12.66
CA ARG A 10 2.89 -5.74 -11.81
C ARG A 10 3.30 -5.53 -10.37
N GLU A 11 4.50 -5.01 -10.14
CA GLU A 11 4.98 -4.74 -8.78
C GLU A 11 4.17 -3.62 -8.10
N CYS A 12 3.83 -2.56 -8.85
CA CYS A 12 2.97 -1.48 -8.37
C CYS A 12 1.57 -2.00 -8.02
N ASN A 13 0.94 -2.79 -8.88
CA ASN A 13 -0.39 -3.36 -8.63
C ASN A 13 -0.38 -4.31 -7.42
N ALA A 14 0.64 -5.15 -7.28
CA ALA A 14 0.79 -6.02 -6.12
C ALA A 14 0.97 -5.23 -4.82
N GLY A 15 1.74 -4.14 -4.84
CA GLY A 15 1.89 -3.23 -3.70
C GLY A 15 0.56 -2.60 -3.28
N ILE A 16 -0.20 -2.06 -4.24
CA ILE A 16 -1.52 -1.46 -3.98
C ILE A 16 -2.50 -2.47 -3.38
N LYS A 17 -2.59 -3.67 -3.97
CA LYS A 17 -3.44 -4.76 -3.44
C LYS A 17 -3.09 -5.06 -1.99
N MET A 18 -1.80 -5.15 -1.66
CA MET A 18 -1.32 -5.35 -0.29
C MET A 18 -1.76 -4.23 0.63
N GLY A 19 -1.67 -2.97 0.18
CA GLY A 19 -2.12 -1.79 0.92
C GLY A 19 -3.61 -1.86 1.23
N VAL A 20 -4.44 -2.15 0.23
CA VAL A 20 -5.91 -2.29 0.42
C VAL A 20 -6.24 -3.42 1.40
N THR A 21 -5.61 -4.59 1.29
CA THR A 21 -5.82 -5.68 2.26
C THR A 21 -5.40 -5.27 3.66
N SER A 22 -4.22 -4.67 3.82
CA SER A 22 -3.72 -4.24 5.13
C SER A 22 -4.61 -3.18 5.78
N LEU A 23 -5.11 -2.22 4.99
CA LEU A 23 -6.04 -1.19 5.45
C LEU A 23 -7.38 -1.80 5.88
N ASN A 24 -7.93 -2.74 5.11
CA ASN A 24 -9.14 -3.47 5.49
C ASN A 24 -8.97 -4.21 6.81
N ASP A 25 -7.84 -4.90 6.97
CA ASP A 25 -7.56 -5.66 8.16
C ASP A 25 -7.57 -4.73 9.39
N VAL A 26 -6.89 -3.58 9.34
CA VAL A 26 -6.74 -2.71 10.52
C VAL A 26 -7.95 -1.85 10.86
N LEU A 27 -8.82 -1.52 9.89
CA LEU A 27 -9.92 -0.56 10.07
C LEU A 27 -10.88 -0.95 11.20
N ASP A 28 -11.14 -2.24 11.37
CA ASP A 28 -12.02 -2.77 12.42
C ASP A 28 -11.41 -2.70 13.82
N HIS A 29 -10.11 -2.41 13.93
CA HIS A 29 -9.36 -2.34 15.18
C HIS A 29 -9.00 -0.92 15.61
N VAL A 30 -9.38 0.10 14.83
CA VAL A 30 -9.13 1.50 15.13
C VAL A 30 -10.28 2.07 15.96
N ASN A 31 -9.98 2.66 17.11
CA ASN A 31 -10.96 3.28 18.01
C ASN A 31 -11.09 4.77 17.75
N ASP A 32 -9.97 5.46 17.50
CA ASP A 32 -9.96 6.87 17.15
C ASP A 32 -10.68 7.12 15.81
N THR A 33 -11.69 7.99 15.84
CA THR A 33 -12.52 8.26 14.67
C THR A 33 -11.77 9.01 13.59
N HIS A 34 -10.84 9.89 13.95
CA HIS A 34 -10.07 10.66 12.99
C HIS A 34 -9.08 9.76 12.24
N MET A 35 -8.37 8.90 12.98
CA MET A 35 -7.51 7.88 12.40
C MET A 35 -8.30 6.97 11.45
N ARG A 36 -9.48 6.52 11.86
CA ARG A 36 -10.34 5.68 11.00
C ARG A 36 -10.71 6.39 9.69
N ASP A 37 -11.06 7.67 9.75
CA ASP A 37 -11.40 8.46 8.56
C ASP A 37 -10.20 8.58 7.61
N ILE A 38 -8.99 8.84 8.13
CA ILE A 38 -7.75 8.88 7.35
C ILE A 38 -7.49 7.53 6.65
N LEU A 39 -7.58 6.43 7.39
CA LEU A 39 -7.34 5.09 6.84
C LEU A 39 -8.39 4.72 5.78
N GLN A 40 -9.64 5.12 5.98
CA GLN A 40 -10.73 4.87 5.03
C GLN A 40 -10.59 5.69 3.75
N GLU A 41 -10.17 6.96 3.85
CA GLU A 41 -9.86 7.80 2.69
C GLU A 41 -8.69 7.20 1.90
N SER A 42 -7.61 6.85 2.59
CA SER A 42 -6.44 6.20 1.97
C SER A 42 -6.81 4.90 1.26
N LYS A 43 -7.65 4.06 1.88
CA LYS A 43 -8.15 2.84 1.24
C LYS A 43 -8.87 3.16 -0.07
N ASN A 44 -9.76 4.15 -0.08
CA ASN A 44 -10.51 4.53 -1.28
C ASN A 44 -9.57 5.05 -2.38
N VAL A 45 -8.50 5.77 -2.01
CA VAL A 45 -7.48 6.23 -2.97
C VAL A 45 -6.70 5.05 -3.54
N HIS A 46 -6.27 4.11 -2.69
CA HIS A 46 -5.57 2.89 -3.11
C HIS A 46 -6.44 2.02 -4.02
N GLU A 47 -7.73 1.86 -3.73
CA GLU A 47 -8.67 1.12 -4.60
C GLU A 47 -8.76 1.76 -5.99
N LYS A 48 -8.87 3.10 -6.07
CA LYS A 48 -8.87 3.81 -7.37
C LYS A 48 -7.56 3.65 -8.14
N LEU A 49 -6.41 3.70 -7.46
CA LEU A 49 -5.10 3.45 -8.07
C LEU A 49 -4.97 1.97 -8.50
N GLY A 50 -5.58 1.06 -7.75
CA GLY A 50 -5.70 -0.37 -8.08
C GLY A 50 -6.49 -0.57 -9.37
N ASP A 51 -7.61 0.13 -9.53
CA ASP A 51 -8.41 0.10 -10.75
C ASP A 51 -7.64 0.69 -11.95
N GLU A 52 -6.91 1.80 -11.74
CA GLU A 52 -6.06 2.41 -12.78
C GLU A 52 -4.95 1.45 -13.22
N THR A 53 -4.22 0.83 -12.28
CA THR A 53 -3.19 -0.17 -12.59
C THR A 53 -3.77 -1.41 -13.28
N HIS A 54 -4.95 -1.89 -12.87
CA HIS A 54 -5.60 -3.04 -13.48
C HIS A 54 -6.05 -2.77 -14.91
N LYS A 55 -6.53 -1.55 -15.21
CA LYS A 55 -6.83 -1.11 -16.59
C LYS A 55 -5.60 -1.19 -17.48
N PHE A 56 -4.46 -0.66 -17.03
CA PHE A 56 -3.20 -0.78 -17.77
C PHE A 56 -2.79 -2.24 -17.96
N LEU A 57 -2.89 -3.08 -16.93
CA LEU A 57 -2.53 -4.51 -17.04
C LEU A 57 -3.38 -5.23 -18.10
N ASN A 58 -4.68 -4.93 -18.16
CA ASN A 58 -5.58 -5.48 -19.17
C ASN A 58 -5.20 -5.03 -20.59
N GLU A 59 -4.76 -3.79 -20.79
CA GLU A 59 -4.25 -3.30 -22.07
C GLU A 59 -2.98 -4.05 -22.52
N TYR A 60 -2.15 -4.47 -21.57
CA TYR A 60 -0.95 -5.30 -21.84
C TYR A 60 -1.25 -6.80 -21.83
N HIS A 61 -2.51 -7.23 -21.73
CA HIS A 61 -2.93 -8.63 -21.61
C HIS A 61 -2.27 -9.40 -20.45
N ASP A 62 -2.05 -8.69 -19.34
CA ASP A 62 -1.38 -9.19 -18.15
C ASP A 62 -2.35 -9.36 -16.97
N GLN A 63 -2.17 -10.41 -16.16
CA GLN A 63 -3.04 -10.67 -15.00
C GLN A 63 -2.53 -10.00 -13.71
N GLY A 64 -1.38 -9.34 -13.75
CA GLY A 64 -0.75 -8.77 -12.57
C GLY A 64 0.04 -9.83 -11.78
N LYS A 65 0.37 -9.47 -10.55
CA LYS A 65 1.11 -10.32 -9.60
C LYS A 65 0.35 -10.34 -8.27
N GLU A 66 0.41 -11.48 -7.59
CA GLU A 66 -0.12 -11.60 -6.23
C GLU A 66 0.84 -10.96 -5.21
N PRO A 67 0.31 -10.23 -4.21
CA PRO A 67 1.14 -9.62 -3.18
C PRO A 67 1.97 -10.64 -2.39
N ALA A 68 3.17 -10.25 -1.99
CA ALA A 68 3.94 -11.03 -1.04
C ALA A 68 3.43 -10.77 0.39
N VAL A 69 3.06 -11.81 1.12
CA VAL A 69 2.66 -11.68 2.53
C VAL A 69 3.89 -11.40 3.40
N THR A 70 3.80 -10.36 4.25
CA THR A 70 4.88 -10.02 5.18
C THR A 70 4.71 -10.69 6.54
N ALA A 71 5.82 -10.98 7.22
CA ALA A 71 5.80 -11.58 8.56
C ALA A 71 5.11 -10.69 9.61
N ARG A 72 5.18 -9.36 9.47
CA ARG A 72 4.50 -8.40 10.36
C ARG A 72 2.98 -8.47 10.21
N MET A 73 2.46 -8.50 8.98
CA MET A 73 1.03 -8.69 8.72
C MET A 73 0.52 -9.99 9.38
N MET A 74 1.27 -11.07 9.21
CA MET A 74 0.97 -12.36 9.86
C MET A 74 1.02 -12.32 11.39
N SER A 75 1.97 -11.58 11.96
CA SER A 75 2.07 -11.41 13.41
C SER A 75 0.92 -10.57 13.97
N TRP A 76 0.54 -9.51 13.26
CA TRP A 76 -0.54 -8.61 13.65
C TRP A 76 -1.89 -9.35 13.67
N MET A 77 -2.19 -10.13 12.63
CA MET A 77 -3.38 -11.00 12.59
C MET A 77 -3.48 -11.93 13.82
N LYS A 78 -2.34 -12.37 14.37
CA LYS A 78 -2.29 -13.21 15.57
C LYS A 78 -2.38 -12.42 16.89
N THR A 79 -1.99 -11.15 16.88
CA THR A 79 -1.80 -10.34 18.10
C THR A 79 -3.09 -9.61 18.52
N ASN A 80 -3.92 -9.23 17.56
CA ASN A 80 -5.17 -8.48 17.80
C ASN A 80 -6.24 -9.20 18.62
N VAL A 81 -6.09 -10.50 18.85
CA VAL A 81 -6.97 -11.24 19.76
C VAL A 81 -6.87 -10.71 21.21
N LYS A 82 -5.86 -9.89 21.54
CA LYS A 82 -5.52 -9.53 22.93
C LYS A 82 -5.39 -8.04 23.25
N LEU A 83 -5.48 -7.13 22.27
CA LEU A 83 -5.27 -5.69 22.48
C LEU A 83 -6.60 -4.93 22.63
N GLY A 84 -6.61 -3.84 23.42
CA GLY A 84 -7.80 -3.00 23.63
C GLY A 84 -7.47 -1.50 23.63
N GLY A 85 -8.41 -0.67 23.15
CA GLY A 85 -8.38 0.79 23.24
C GLY A 85 -7.17 1.47 22.59
N GLU A 86 -6.57 2.42 23.31
CA GLU A 86 -5.46 3.29 22.84
C GLU A 86 -4.21 2.50 22.40
N GLU A 87 -3.94 1.33 22.99
CA GLU A 87 -2.82 0.48 22.59
C GLU A 87 -3.04 -0.10 21.17
N SER A 88 -4.30 -0.24 20.75
CA SER A 88 -4.66 -0.67 19.40
C SER A 88 -4.32 0.39 18.36
N ASP A 89 -4.68 1.65 18.60
CA ASP A 89 -4.53 2.73 17.61
C ASP A 89 -3.05 3.05 17.34
N ARG A 90 -2.24 3.11 18.40
CA ARG A 90 -0.77 3.23 18.28
C ARG A 90 -0.16 2.05 17.52
N THR A 91 -0.61 0.82 17.81
CA THR A 91 -0.13 -0.38 17.11
C THR A 91 -0.49 -0.34 15.62
N VAL A 92 -1.70 0.14 15.29
CA VAL A 92 -2.11 0.33 13.89
C VAL A 92 -1.27 1.42 13.23
N ALA A 93 -1.01 2.53 13.91
CA ALA A 93 -0.19 3.63 13.38
C ALA A 93 1.24 3.17 13.09
N ASP A 94 1.84 2.40 14.00
CA ASP A 94 3.15 1.76 13.82
C ASP A 94 3.13 0.82 12.61
N LEU A 95 2.11 -0.04 12.48
CA LEU A 95 2.00 -1.01 11.38
C LEU A 95 1.88 -0.31 10.02
N ILE A 96 1.00 0.68 9.92
CA ILE A 96 0.78 1.46 8.69
C ILE A 96 2.06 2.23 8.33
N THR A 97 2.67 2.92 9.28
CA THR A 97 3.92 3.66 9.06
C THR A 97 5.03 2.74 8.54
N ASP A 98 5.22 1.57 9.14
CA ASP A 98 6.20 0.58 8.68
C ASP A 98 5.89 0.04 7.28
N GLY A 99 4.61 -0.22 6.99
CA GLY A 99 4.12 -0.67 5.70
C GLY A 99 4.40 0.35 4.59
N CYS A 100 3.99 1.58 4.80
CA CYS A 100 4.18 2.69 3.87
C CYS A 100 5.68 2.97 3.63
N ASN A 101 6.51 2.99 4.67
CA ASN A 101 7.96 3.16 4.52
C ASN A 101 8.59 2.05 3.64
N MET A 102 8.11 0.82 3.80
CA MET A 102 8.53 -0.30 2.95
C MET A 102 8.03 -0.16 1.51
N GLY A 103 6.78 0.30 1.34
CA GLY A 103 6.17 0.63 0.05
C GLY A 103 6.99 1.66 -0.71
N VAL A 104 7.19 2.85 -0.14
CA VAL A 104 8.00 3.95 -0.70
C VAL A 104 9.37 3.45 -1.17
N LYS A 105 10.09 2.75 -0.27
CA LYS A 105 11.42 2.21 -0.59
C LYS A 105 11.39 1.23 -1.76
N SER A 106 10.38 0.36 -1.82
CA SER A 106 10.28 -0.66 -2.86
C SER A 106 9.89 -0.07 -4.21
N LEU A 107 8.94 0.87 -4.22
CA LEU A 107 8.50 1.57 -5.42
C LEU A 107 9.63 2.39 -6.05
N TYR A 108 10.40 3.13 -5.26
CA TYR A 108 11.60 3.82 -5.78
C TYR A 108 12.63 2.84 -6.33
N ARG A 109 12.83 1.69 -5.69
CA ARG A 109 13.72 0.65 -6.23
C ARG A 109 13.23 0.15 -7.59
N TYR A 110 11.93 -0.09 -7.75
CA TYR A 110 11.37 -0.54 -9.02
C TYR A 110 11.46 0.52 -10.11
N LEU A 111 11.27 1.80 -9.80
CA LEU A 111 11.49 2.90 -10.75
C LEU A 111 12.94 2.91 -11.26
N HIS A 112 13.93 2.73 -10.37
CA HIS A 112 15.34 2.65 -10.78
C HIS A 112 15.68 1.35 -11.52
N GLN A 113 15.02 0.25 -11.19
CA GLN A 113 15.25 -1.05 -11.82
C GLN A 113 14.64 -1.14 -13.22
N TYR A 114 13.56 -0.40 -13.48
CA TYR A 114 12.81 -0.41 -14.74
C TYR A 114 12.78 0.98 -15.41
N PRO A 115 13.95 1.56 -15.73
CA PRO A 115 14.03 2.94 -16.22
C PRO A 115 13.39 3.13 -17.60
N ALA A 116 13.19 2.06 -18.36
CA ALA A 116 12.56 2.10 -19.68
C ALA A 116 11.03 1.92 -19.64
N ALA A 117 10.43 1.81 -18.45
CA ALA A 117 8.98 1.77 -18.30
C ALA A 117 8.32 3.02 -18.90
N SER A 118 7.12 2.89 -19.44
CA SER A 118 6.38 4.02 -20.01
C SER A 118 6.15 5.13 -18.98
N ALA A 119 6.16 6.39 -19.45
CA ALA A 119 5.98 7.56 -18.59
C ALA A 119 4.64 7.54 -17.82
N SER A 120 3.60 6.92 -18.37
CA SER A 120 2.31 6.75 -17.68
C SER A 120 2.42 5.83 -16.48
N VAL A 121 3.11 4.69 -16.59
CA VAL A 121 3.30 3.74 -15.47
C VAL A 121 4.28 4.30 -14.44
N GLN A 122 5.33 5.01 -14.86
CA GLN A 122 6.21 5.71 -13.91
C GLN A 122 5.43 6.75 -13.10
N LYS A 123 4.64 7.60 -13.77
CA LYS A 123 3.80 8.61 -13.10
C LYS A 123 2.76 7.99 -12.18
N LEU A 124 2.17 6.86 -12.57
CA LEU A 124 1.24 6.12 -11.70
C LEU A 124 1.95 5.62 -10.44
N THR A 125 3.16 5.09 -10.59
CA THR A 125 3.99 4.64 -9.46
C THR A 125 4.34 5.81 -8.53
N GLU A 126 4.70 6.97 -9.08
CA GLU A 126 4.95 8.20 -8.33
C GLU A 126 3.73 8.68 -7.54
N LYS A 127 2.52 8.56 -8.10
CA LYS A 127 1.28 8.85 -7.35
C LYS A 127 1.17 7.94 -6.13
N VAL A 128 1.38 6.63 -6.28
CA VAL A 128 1.33 5.69 -5.15
C VAL A 128 2.36 6.06 -4.09
N ILE A 129 3.59 6.39 -4.48
CA ILE A 129 4.62 6.87 -3.54
C ILE A 129 4.13 8.08 -2.75
N ALA A 130 3.54 9.07 -3.42
CA ALA A 130 3.03 10.27 -2.75
C ALA A 130 1.93 9.96 -1.73
N GLU A 131 1.03 9.00 -2.03
CA GLU A 131 0.01 8.56 -1.08
C GLU A 131 0.62 7.83 0.13
N GLU A 132 1.62 6.98 -0.08
CA GLU A 132 2.33 6.29 1.01
C GLU A 132 3.08 7.28 1.91
N GLU A 133 3.73 8.29 1.32
CA GLU A 133 4.39 9.38 2.06
C GLU A 133 3.38 10.25 2.84
N HIS A 134 2.22 10.52 2.26
CA HIS A 134 1.12 11.20 2.93
C HIS A 134 0.66 10.42 4.15
N MET A 135 0.42 9.11 4.01
CA MET A 135 0.03 8.24 5.11
C MET A 135 1.05 8.23 6.24
N ILE A 136 2.35 8.15 5.93
CA ILE A 136 3.41 8.24 6.94
C ILE A 136 3.32 9.55 7.73
N LYS A 137 2.94 10.65 7.08
CA LYS A 137 2.82 11.96 7.72
C LYS A 137 1.61 12.02 8.65
N GLU A 138 0.44 11.55 8.19
CA GLU A 138 -0.79 11.56 8.97
C GLU A 138 -0.69 10.65 10.20
N MET A 139 -0.01 9.51 10.12
CA MET A 139 0.13 8.60 11.26
C MET A 139 1.00 9.15 12.40
N ARG A 140 1.79 10.20 12.19
CA ARG A 140 2.76 10.71 13.18
C ARG A 140 2.13 11.18 14.49
N GLU A 141 0.89 11.63 14.45
CA GLU A 141 0.21 12.09 15.67
C GLU A 141 -0.19 10.92 16.61
N TYR A 142 -0.13 9.67 16.12
CA TYR A 142 -0.51 8.46 16.85
C TYR A 142 0.68 7.58 17.28
N LEU A 143 1.93 7.99 17.01
CA LEU A 143 3.16 7.25 17.35
C LEU A 143 3.74 7.69 18.71
#